data_AF-A0A655XWD1-F1
#
_entry.id   AF-A0A655XWD1-F1
#
_cell.length_a   1.000
_cell.length_b   1.000
_cell.length_c   1.000
_cell.angle_alpha   90.00
_cell.angle_beta   90.00
_cell.angle_gamma   90.00
#
_symmetry.space_group_name_H-M   'P 1'
#
loop_
_entity.id
_entity.type
_entity.pdbx_description
1 polymer ?
#
loop_
_entity_poly.entity_id
_entity_poly.type
_entity_poly.pdbx_seq_one_letter_code
_entity_poly.pdbx_strand_id
1 'polypeptide(L)'
;MPIKLAIIGRPNVGKSTLTNRILGEERVVVYDMPGTTRDSIYIPMKRDEREYVLIDTAGVRRRKRINETVEKFSVVKTLQAIEDANVVLLVVDARENISDQDLSLLGFALNSGRSIVIAVNKWDGLSFDVKEHVKKELDRRLGFVDFARIHFISALHGTGVGHLFESVQEAYRSATTRVGTSVLTRIMKMATDDHQPPMVRGRRVKLKYAHAGGYNPPIIVIHGNQVNELPDSYKRYLMNYYRKSLEIMGTPIRIQFQNSENPFEGKTNKMTLSQERQRKRLMSMVKNRRK
;
A
#
# COMPACT_ATOMS: atom_id res chain seq x y z
N MET A 1 12.11 -15.60 6.43
CA MET A 1 12.16 -15.19 5.02
C MET A 1 12.86 -13.85 4.93
N PRO A 2 13.77 -13.66 3.98
CA PRO A 2 14.47 -12.40 3.79
C PRO A 2 13.50 -11.31 3.30
N ILE A 3 13.72 -10.06 3.72
CA ILE A 3 12.96 -8.91 3.22
C ILE A 3 13.50 -8.52 1.85
N LYS A 4 12.66 -8.61 0.82
CA LYS A 4 13.01 -8.11 -0.52
C LYS A 4 12.86 -6.59 -0.57
N LEU A 5 13.96 -5.88 -0.78
CA LEU A 5 14.02 -4.42 -0.80
C LEU A 5 14.40 -3.95 -2.21
N ALA A 6 13.55 -3.17 -2.88
CA ALA A 6 13.91 -2.52 -4.14
C ALA A 6 14.23 -1.04 -3.92
N ILE A 7 15.34 -0.56 -4.49
CA ILE A 7 15.68 0.87 -4.51
C ILE A 7 15.30 1.44 -5.87
N ILE A 8 14.35 2.37 -5.88
CA ILE A 8 13.81 2.99 -7.09
C ILE A 8 13.92 4.51 -7.03
N GLY A 9 13.70 5.15 -8.18
CA GLY A 9 13.78 6.60 -8.33
C GLY A 9 14.33 6.97 -9.69
N ARG A 10 14.23 8.25 -10.04
CA ARG A 10 14.74 8.77 -11.31
C ARG A 10 16.25 8.55 -11.52
N PRO A 11 16.76 8.63 -12.76
CA PRO A 11 18.20 8.70 -13.00
C PRO A 11 18.87 9.80 -12.15
N ASN A 12 20.13 9.60 -11.76
CA ASN A 12 20.97 10.61 -11.08
C ASN A 12 20.54 11.12 -9.69
N VAL A 13 19.45 10.61 -9.11
CA VAL A 13 19.03 10.91 -7.71
C VAL A 13 19.97 10.31 -6.64
N GLY A 14 20.92 9.46 -7.05
CA GLY A 14 21.92 8.86 -6.16
C GLY A 14 21.61 7.43 -5.69
N LYS A 15 20.75 6.68 -6.41
CA LYS A 15 20.43 5.27 -6.10
C LYS A 15 21.68 4.39 -5.96
N SER A 16 22.58 4.38 -6.95
CA SER A 16 23.78 3.54 -6.91
C SER A 16 24.74 3.95 -5.79
N THR A 17 24.81 5.25 -5.48
CA THR A 17 25.59 5.75 -4.34
C THR A 17 25.01 5.24 -3.02
N LEU A 18 23.68 5.28 -2.87
CA LEU A 18 22.98 4.76 -1.70
C LEU A 18 23.17 3.25 -1.57
N THR A 19 23.01 2.49 -2.66
CA THR A 19 23.24 1.05 -2.67
C THR A 19 24.65 0.69 -2.24
N ASN A 20 25.68 1.32 -2.83
CA ASN A 20 27.06 1.04 -2.45
C ASN A 20 27.34 1.43 -1.00
N ARG A 21 26.72 2.50 -0.50
CA ARG A 21 26.82 2.87 0.92
C ARG A 21 26.22 1.80 1.81
N ILE A 22 25.00 1.37 1.52
CA ILE A 22 24.32 0.30 2.26
C ILE A 22 25.18 -0.97 2.30
N LEU A 23 25.73 -1.38 1.16
CA LEU A 23 26.57 -2.59 1.06
C LEU A 23 27.94 -2.43 1.73
N GLY A 24 28.43 -1.20 1.89
CA GLY A 24 29.72 -0.89 2.51
C GLY A 24 29.63 -0.51 4.00
N GLU A 25 28.44 -0.53 4.61
CA GLU A 25 28.31 -0.33 6.05
C GLU A 25 28.91 -1.50 6.82
N GLU A 26 29.64 -1.23 7.92
CA GLU A 26 30.32 -2.24 8.74
C GLU A 26 29.39 -3.37 9.24
N ARG A 27 28.11 -3.05 9.41
CA ARG A 27 27.08 -3.99 9.90
C ARG A 27 26.47 -4.88 8.82
N VAL A 28 26.85 -4.67 7.56
CA VAL A 28 26.27 -5.36 6.42
C VAL A 28 27.23 -6.43 5.92
N VAL A 29 26.75 -7.68 5.94
CA VAL A 29 27.47 -8.83 5.38
C VAL A 29 26.80 -9.22 4.07
N VAL A 30 27.57 -9.23 2.97
CA VAL A 30 27.11 -9.62 1.63
C VAL A 30 27.57 -11.04 1.34
N TYR A 31 26.68 -11.85 0.76
CA TYR A 31 27.02 -13.22 0.37
C TYR A 31 27.32 -13.32 -1.12
N ASP A 32 28.51 -13.83 -1.47
CA ASP A 32 28.84 -14.23 -2.84
C ASP A 32 28.41 -15.69 -3.05
N MET A 33 27.31 -15.92 -3.76
CA MET A 33 26.94 -17.27 -4.21
C MET A 33 27.59 -17.57 -5.57
N PRO A 34 28.51 -18.55 -5.68
CA PRO A 34 29.05 -18.97 -6.97
C PRO A 34 27.96 -19.71 -7.76
N GLY A 35 27.65 -19.28 -8.99
CA GLY A 35 26.83 -20.07 -9.93
C GLY A 35 25.56 -19.44 -10.50
N THR A 36 25.20 -18.19 -10.20
CA THR A 36 23.98 -17.57 -10.75
C THR A 36 24.27 -16.69 -11.96
N THR A 37 24.49 -17.30 -13.13
CA THR A 37 24.59 -16.59 -14.43
C THR A 37 23.25 -16.13 -15.00
N ARG A 38 22.15 -16.15 -14.24
CA ARG A 38 20.84 -15.68 -14.71
C ARG A 38 20.33 -14.34 -14.15
N ASP A 39 20.70 -13.93 -12.92
CA ASP A 39 20.08 -12.73 -12.31
C ASP A 39 21.09 -11.80 -11.64
N SER A 40 21.65 -10.85 -12.40
CA SER A 40 22.51 -9.77 -11.90
C SER A 40 21.75 -8.72 -11.05
N ILE A 41 20.61 -9.08 -10.47
CA ILE A 41 19.58 -8.17 -9.93
C ILE A 41 19.36 -8.40 -8.42
N TYR A 42 19.65 -9.59 -7.88
CA TYR A 42 19.40 -9.90 -6.47
C TYR A 42 20.70 -9.99 -5.68
N ILE A 43 20.83 -9.16 -4.63
CA ILE A 43 22.01 -9.13 -3.77
C ILE A 43 21.57 -9.53 -2.34
N PRO A 44 21.87 -10.76 -1.90
CA PRO A 44 21.59 -11.18 -0.53
C PRO A 44 22.52 -10.46 0.44
N MET A 45 21.95 -9.90 1.51
CA MET A 45 22.71 -9.24 2.57
C MET A 45 22.08 -9.51 3.95
N LYS A 46 22.88 -9.42 5.00
CA LYS A 46 22.44 -9.51 6.39
C LYS A 46 22.83 -8.24 7.13
N ARG A 47 21.89 -7.67 7.90
CA ARG A 47 22.10 -6.49 8.75
C ARG A 47 21.34 -6.66 10.05
N ASP A 48 21.99 -6.42 11.19
CA ASP A 48 21.37 -6.51 12.52
C ASP A 48 20.59 -7.84 12.70
N GLU A 49 21.24 -8.95 12.34
CA GLU A 49 20.69 -10.32 12.30
C GLU A 49 19.54 -10.59 11.32
N ARG A 50 18.99 -9.56 10.68
CA ARG A 50 17.91 -9.69 9.70
C ARG A 50 18.46 -9.89 8.29
N GLU A 51 17.86 -10.84 7.57
CA GLU A 51 18.19 -11.11 6.17
C GLU A 51 17.39 -10.20 5.23
N TYR A 52 18.08 -9.67 4.22
CA TYR A 52 17.52 -8.86 3.15
C TYR A 52 17.99 -9.39 1.80
N VAL A 53 17.17 -9.14 0.77
CA VAL A 53 17.58 -9.28 -0.62
C VAL A 53 17.36 -7.94 -1.29
N LEU A 54 18.46 -7.29 -1.66
CA LEU A 54 18.41 -6.04 -2.38
C LEU A 54 18.15 -6.32 -3.86
N ILE A 55 17.09 -5.76 -4.41
CA ILE A 55 16.72 -5.84 -5.82
C ILE A 55 17.28 -4.60 -6.52
N ASP A 56 18.36 -4.79 -7.25
CA ASP A 56 19.07 -3.73 -7.95
C ASP A 56 18.52 -3.52 -9.36
N THR A 57 17.95 -2.34 -9.58
CA THR A 57 17.45 -1.93 -10.89
C THR A 57 18.56 -1.46 -11.83
N ALA A 58 19.73 -1.04 -11.32
CA ALA A 58 20.76 -0.39 -12.13
C ALA A 58 22.16 -0.24 -11.49
N GLY A 59 22.82 -1.33 -11.08
CA GLY A 59 24.26 -1.48 -11.32
C GLY A 59 25.23 -1.38 -10.14
N VAL A 60 25.22 -2.35 -9.24
CA VAL A 60 26.39 -2.66 -8.40
C VAL A 60 27.45 -3.44 -9.20
N ARG A 61 27.04 -4.37 -10.09
CA ARG A 61 27.98 -5.23 -10.85
C ARG A 61 28.29 -4.75 -12.29
N ARG A 62 27.54 -3.78 -12.84
CA ARG A 62 27.65 -3.39 -14.26
C ARG A 62 28.77 -2.40 -14.61
N ARG A 63 29.52 -1.86 -13.63
CA ARG A 63 30.60 -0.89 -13.90
C ARG A 63 31.77 -1.43 -14.74
N LYS A 64 31.81 -2.73 -15.08
CA LYS A 64 32.83 -3.29 -15.97
C LYS A 64 32.51 -3.24 -17.47
N ARG A 65 31.28 -2.98 -17.93
CA ARG A 65 30.96 -2.90 -19.38
C ARG A 65 29.79 -1.98 -19.77
N ILE A 66 30.16 -0.83 -20.36
CA ILE A 66 29.70 -0.25 -21.65
C ILE A 66 28.26 0.35 -21.80
N ASN A 67 28.27 1.56 -22.40
CA ASN A 67 27.35 2.34 -23.27
C ASN A 67 25.88 2.64 -22.91
N GLU A 68 25.57 3.93 -23.11
CA GLU A 68 24.37 4.73 -22.86
C GLU A 68 23.12 4.41 -23.71
N THR A 69 22.88 3.16 -24.13
CA THR A 69 21.66 2.80 -24.89
C THR A 69 20.56 2.18 -24.01
N VAL A 70 20.49 2.57 -22.72
CA VAL A 70 19.90 1.77 -21.63
C VAL A 70 18.58 2.32 -21.05
N GLU A 71 18.07 3.46 -21.51
CA GLU A 71 16.97 4.15 -20.79
C GLU A 71 15.62 3.40 -20.82
N LYS A 72 15.18 2.87 -21.98
CA LYS A 72 13.89 2.13 -22.07
C LYS A 72 13.91 0.79 -21.34
N PHE A 73 15.04 0.09 -21.36
CA PHE A 73 15.23 -1.15 -20.59
C PHE A 73 15.30 -0.91 -19.08
N SER A 74 15.58 0.33 -18.65
CA SER A 74 15.63 0.71 -17.24
C SER A 74 14.23 0.78 -16.60
N VAL A 75 13.20 1.19 -17.35
CA VAL A 75 11.84 1.34 -16.80
C VAL A 75 11.20 -0.01 -16.51
N VAL A 76 11.20 -0.93 -17.48
CA VAL A 76 10.62 -2.29 -17.30
C VAL A 76 11.24 -3.02 -16.12
N LYS A 77 12.57 -2.94 -15.97
CA LYS A 77 13.27 -3.53 -14.82
C LYS A 77 12.90 -2.88 -13.49
N THR A 78 12.64 -1.58 -13.49
CA THR A 78 12.18 -0.88 -12.29
C THR A 78 10.78 -1.35 -11.89
N LEU A 79 9.88 -1.53 -12.85
CA LEU A 79 8.54 -2.06 -12.59
C LEU A 79 8.58 -3.50 -12.06
N GLN A 80 9.39 -4.37 -12.69
CA GLN A 80 9.61 -5.73 -12.21
C GLN A 80 10.18 -5.76 -10.78
N ALA A 81 11.17 -4.91 -10.49
CA ALA A 81 11.75 -4.81 -9.16
C ALA A 81 10.71 -4.40 -8.10
N ILE A 82 9.77 -3.52 -8.45
CA ILE A 82 8.66 -3.14 -7.56
C ILE A 82 7.74 -4.33 -7.31
N GLU A 83 7.38 -5.09 -8.35
CA GLU A 83 6.53 -6.28 -8.21
C GLU A 83 7.17 -7.41 -7.41
N ASP A 84 8.49 -7.55 -7.49
CA ASP A 84 9.22 -8.58 -6.75
C ASP A 84 9.53 -8.18 -5.31
N ALA A 85 9.54 -6.88 -5.00
CA ALA A 85 9.87 -6.36 -3.68
C ALA A 85 8.78 -6.60 -2.63
N ASN A 86 9.14 -6.59 -1.36
CA ASN A 86 8.18 -6.41 -0.27
C ASN A 86 8.11 -4.94 0.13
N VAL A 87 9.27 -4.29 0.18
CA VAL A 87 9.43 -2.88 0.50
C VAL A 87 10.16 -2.18 -0.64
N VAL A 88 9.65 -1.02 -1.02
CA VAL A 88 10.21 -0.14 -2.04
C VAL A 88 10.76 1.09 -1.35
N LEU A 89 12.05 1.34 -1.53
CA LEU A 89 12.72 2.58 -1.12
C LEU A 89 12.74 3.54 -2.30
N LEU A 90 11.85 4.53 -2.28
CA LEU A 90 11.81 5.58 -3.29
C LEU A 90 12.83 6.66 -2.93
N VAL A 91 13.84 6.82 -3.78
CA VAL A 91 14.88 7.84 -3.63
C VAL A 91 14.53 9.04 -4.48
N VAL A 92 14.43 10.21 -3.85
CA VAL A 92 14.22 11.50 -4.49
C VAL A 92 15.40 12.42 -4.21
N ASP A 93 15.68 13.35 -5.12
CA ASP A 93 16.74 14.35 -4.94
C ASP A 93 16.20 15.58 -4.21
N ALA A 94 16.83 15.99 -3.11
CA ALA A 94 16.45 17.18 -2.34
C ALA A 94 16.69 18.49 -3.09
N ARG A 95 17.57 18.49 -4.10
CA ARG A 95 17.93 19.69 -4.89
C ARG A 95 16.95 19.96 -6.01
N GLU A 96 16.14 18.98 -6.36
CA GLU A 96 15.16 19.06 -7.41
C GLU A 96 13.74 18.94 -6.82
N ASN A 97 12.76 19.49 -7.53
CA ASN A 97 11.37 19.25 -7.18
C ASN A 97 10.97 17.80 -7.50
N ILE A 98 9.94 17.31 -6.82
CA ILE A 98 9.37 15.99 -7.12
C ILE A 98 8.79 16.02 -8.53
N SER A 99 9.34 15.19 -9.40
CA SER A 99 8.91 15.11 -10.79
C SER A 99 7.65 14.25 -10.96
N ASP A 100 7.00 14.36 -12.12
CA ASP A 100 5.90 13.47 -12.48
C ASP A 100 6.34 12.00 -12.60
N GLN A 101 7.62 11.76 -12.91
CA GLN A 101 8.18 10.42 -12.97
C GLN A 101 8.32 9.80 -11.56
N ASP A 102 8.68 10.59 -10.54
CA ASP A 102 8.72 10.14 -9.15
C ASP A 102 7.31 9.77 -8.66
N LEU A 103 6.32 10.61 -8.98
CA LEU A 103 4.90 10.36 -8.68
C LEU A 103 4.37 9.13 -9.41
N SER A 104 4.78 8.92 -10.67
CA SER A 104 4.40 7.74 -11.45
C SER A 104 4.95 6.44 -10.86
N LEU A 105 6.23 6.44 -10.45
CA LEU A 105 6.87 5.32 -9.78
C LEU A 105 6.21 5.02 -8.42
N LEU A 106 5.91 6.06 -7.66
CA LEU A 106 5.19 5.96 -6.39
C LEU A 106 3.79 5.36 -6.59
N GLY A 107 3.03 5.88 -7.55
CA GLY A 107 1.70 5.38 -7.91
C GLY A 107 1.74 3.91 -8.34
N PHE A 108 2.75 3.50 -9.11
CA PHE A 108 2.94 2.10 -9.47
C PHE A 108 3.21 1.23 -8.24
N ALA A 109 4.10 1.62 -7.33
CA ALA A 109 4.37 0.87 -6.10
C ALA A 109 3.12 0.69 -5.21
N LEU A 110 2.28 1.73 -5.11
CA LEU A 110 0.99 1.68 -4.40
C LEU A 110 0.01 0.71 -5.08
N ASN A 111 -0.08 0.76 -6.40
CA ASN A 111 -0.94 -0.11 -7.20
C ASN A 111 -0.47 -1.58 -7.14
N SER A 112 0.83 -1.82 -7.05
CA SER A 112 1.42 -3.15 -6.82
C SER A 112 1.29 -3.62 -5.37
N GLY A 113 0.76 -2.78 -4.47
CA GLY A 113 0.49 -3.12 -3.07
C GLY A 113 1.74 -3.22 -2.19
N ARG A 114 2.81 -2.52 -2.58
CA ARG A 114 4.11 -2.63 -1.92
C ARG A 114 4.23 -1.63 -0.79
N SER A 115 5.00 -2.00 0.23
CA SER A 115 5.37 -1.07 1.28
C SER A 115 6.32 -0.01 0.73
N ILE A 116 6.24 1.21 1.21
CA ILE A 116 6.97 2.36 0.69
C ILE A 116 7.67 3.09 1.84
N VAL A 117 8.96 3.35 1.62
CA VAL A 117 9.77 4.28 2.42
C VAL A 117 10.35 5.30 1.46
N ILE A 118 10.36 6.58 1.85
CA ILE A 118 10.83 7.66 0.99
C ILE A 118 12.15 8.18 1.55
N ALA A 119 13.18 8.22 0.71
CA ALA A 119 14.50 8.75 1.03
C ALA A 119 14.76 10.00 0.19
N VAL A 120 14.79 11.15 0.85
CA VAL A 120 15.16 12.44 0.28
C VAL A 120 16.68 12.59 0.38
N ASN A 121 17.37 12.32 -0.71
CA ASN A 121 18.82 12.25 -0.79
C ASN A 121 19.46 13.60 -1.16
N LYS A 122 20.79 13.73 -0.98
CA LYS A 122 21.56 14.97 -1.20
C LYS A 122 21.10 16.11 -0.29
N TRP A 123 20.67 15.78 0.93
CA TRP A 123 20.21 16.73 1.93
C TRP A 123 21.35 17.57 2.54
N ASP A 124 22.58 17.10 2.39
CA ASP A 124 23.80 17.81 2.76
C ASP A 124 23.99 19.10 1.95
N GLY A 125 24.57 20.10 2.60
CA GLY A 125 24.92 21.38 1.97
C GLY A 125 23.75 22.32 1.65
N LEU A 126 22.49 21.94 1.94
CA LEU A 126 21.34 22.81 1.72
C LEU A 126 21.17 23.84 2.85
N SER A 127 20.89 25.09 2.46
CA SER A 127 20.54 26.17 3.39
C SER A 127 19.20 25.90 4.08
N PHE A 128 18.94 26.61 5.19
CA PHE A 128 17.71 26.45 5.96
C PHE A 128 16.46 26.73 5.12
N ASP A 129 16.46 27.82 4.35
CA ASP A 129 15.31 28.23 3.52
C ASP A 129 14.98 27.19 2.45
N VAL A 130 16.01 26.60 1.83
CA VAL A 130 15.84 25.54 0.83
C VAL A 130 15.25 24.29 1.48
N LYS A 131 15.75 23.91 2.67
CA LYS A 131 15.21 22.76 3.42
C LYS A 131 13.74 22.94 3.79
N GLU A 132 13.34 24.14 4.21
CA GLU A 132 11.94 24.47 4.48
C GLU A 132 11.08 24.36 3.22
N HIS A 133 11.56 24.91 2.10
CA HIS A 133 10.84 24.86 0.83
C HIS A 133 10.60 23.42 0.37
N VAL A 134 11.65 22.57 0.41
CA VAL A 134 11.55 21.16 0.02
C VAL A 134 10.57 20.40 0.93
N LYS A 135 10.58 20.66 2.24
CA LYS A 135 9.60 20.05 3.16
C LYS A 135 8.16 20.42 2.82
N LYS A 136 7.89 21.69 2.52
CA LYS A 136 6.56 22.17 2.12
C LYS A 136 6.11 21.54 0.80
N GLU A 137 7.01 21.41 -0.18
CA GLU A 137 6.71 20.74 -1.45
C GLU A 137 6.46 19.23 -1.29
N LEU A 138 7.23 18.56 -0.45
CA LEU A 138 7.02 17.14 -0.11
C LEU A 138 5.65 16.93 0.52
N ASP A 139 5.27 17.74 1.51
CA ASP A 139 3.97 17.64 2.18
C ASP A 139 2.82 17.87 1.18
N ARG A 140 2.94 18.90 0.32
CA ARG A 140 1.94 19.23 -0.70
C ARG A 140 1.75 18.11 -1.72
N ARG A 141 2.84 17.55 -2.25
CA ARG A 141 2.79 16.55 -3.34
C ARG A 141 2.61 15.12 -2.84
N LEU A 142 3.07 14.80 -1.63
CA LEU A 142 3.05 13.45 -1.06
C LEU A 142 2.07 13.28 0.09
N GLY A 143 1.25 14.28 0.41
CA GLY A 143 0.27 14.20 1.51
C GLY A 143 -0.74 13.04 1.38
N PHE A 144 -0.92 12.48 0.19
CA PHE A 144 -1.73 11.27 -0.02
C PHE A 144 -1.03 9.96 0.42
N VAL A 145 0.27 10.00 0.72
CA VAL A 145 1.11 8.89 1.22
C VAL A 145 1.64 9.22 2.62
N ASP A 146 0.77 9.76 3.46
CA ASP A 146 1.04 10.09 4.87
C ASP A 146 1.49 8.89 5.74
N PHE A 147 1.23 7.66 5.29
CA PHE A 147 1.69 6.46 5.96
C PHE A 147 3.16 6.13 5.67
N ALA A 148 3.77 6.66 4.60
CA ALA A 148 5.17 6.38 4.29
C ALA A 148 6.10 7.25 5.15
N ARG A 149 7.13 6.63 5.74
CA ARG A 149 8.18 7.35 6.46
C ARG A 149 9.07 8.08 5.47
N ILE A 150 9.28 9.38 5.70
CA ILE A 150 10.20 10.22 4.92
C ILE A 150 11.49 10.40 5.70
N HIS A 151 12.62 10.06 5.08
CA HIS A 151 13.95 10.21 5.64
C HIS A 151 14.77 11.20 4.83
N PHE A 152 15.45 12.11 5.50
CA PHE A 152 16.40 13.04 4.88
C PHE A 152 17.80 12.48 5.03
N ILE A 153 18.46 12.17 3.92
CA ILE A 153 19.74 11.45 3.92
C ILE A 153 20.78 12.13 3.04
N SER A 154 22.04 11.78 3.31
CA SER A 154 23.13 11.95 2.36
C SER A 154 23.74 10.60 2.07
N ALA A 155 23.51 10.04 0.88
CA ALA A 155 24.17 8.81 0.46
C ALA A 155 25.69 8.98 0.29
N LEU A 156 26.16 10.21 0.06
CA LEU A 156 27.60 10.51 -0.09
C LEU A 156 28.30 10.61 1.27
N HIS A 157 27.67 11.23 2.27
CA HIS A 157 28.25 11.42 3.61
C HIS A 157 27.80 10.38 4.63
N GLY A 158 26.72 9.64 4.35
CA GLY A 158 26.21 8.53 5.16
C GLY A 158 25.22 8.93 6.23
N THR A 159 25.01 10.23 6.39
CA THR A 159 24.03 10.80 7.32
C THR A 159 22.63 10.25 7.00
N GLY A 160 21.97 9.71 8.02
CA GLY A 160 20.57 9.24 7.93
C GLY A 160 20.36 7.87 7.28
N VAL A 161 21.38 7.22 6.70
CA VAL A 161 21.21 5.95 5.98
C VAL A 161 20.81 4.79 6.92
N GLY A 162 21.37 4.74 8.14
CA GLY A 162 21.05 3.68 9.11
C GLY A 162 19.57 3.62 9.50
N HIS A 163 18.92 4.77 9.65
CA HIS A 163 17.49 4.86 10.03
C HIS A 163 16.53 4.35 8.95
N LEU A 164 16.99 4.24 7.70
CA LEU A 164 16.17 3.68 6.62
C LEU A 164 15.74 2.24 6.94
N PHE A 165 16.64 1.44 7.51
CA PHE A 165 16.36 0.04 7.82
C PHE A 165 15.33 -0.15 8.93
N GLU A 166 15.29 0.75 9.91
CA GLU A 166 14.26 0.76 10.95
C GLU A 166 12.88 0.92 10.32
N SER A 167 12.72 1.90 9.42
CA SER A 167 11.47 2.12 8.70
C SER A 167 11.15 1.04 7.67
N VAL A 168 12.14 0.43 7.03
CA VAL A 168 11.92 -0.73 6.14
C VAL A 168 11.36 -1.92 6.94
N GLN A 169 11.90 -2.18 8.13
CA GLN A 169 11.39 -3.23 9.02
C GLN A 169 10.01 -2.90 9.58
N GLU A 170 9.76 -1.65 9.98
CA GLU A 170 8.44 -1.16 10.41
C GLU A 170 7.38 -1.36 9.30
N ALA A 171 7.71 -0.96 8.08
CA ALA A 171 6.82 -1.09 6.93
C ALA A 171 6.52 -2.55 6.59
N TYR A 172 7.58 -3.39 6.54
CA TYR A 172 7.43 -4.83 6.30
C TYR A 172 6.58 -5.51 7.37
N ARG A 173 6.80 -5.19 8.65
CA ARG A 173 5.99 -5.73 9.76
C ARG A 173 4.54 -5.32 9.63
N SER A 174 4.26 -4.05 9.37
CA SER A 174 2.90 -3.53 9.17
C SER A 174 2.20 -4.24 7.99
N ALA A 175 2.94 -4.56 6.93
CA ALA A 175 2.39 -5.23 5.76
C ALA A 175 2.11 -6.73 5.96
N THR A 176 2.86 -7.40 6.83
CA THR A 176 2.83 -8.87 6.98
C THR A 176 2.18 -9.36 8.27
N THR A 177 1.94 -8.47 9.23
CA THR A 177 1.32 -8.83 10.52
C THR A 177 -0.09 -9.34 10.31
N ARG A 178 -0.37 -10.52 10.86
CA ARG A 178 -1.71 -11.12 10.82
C ARG A 178 -2.57 -10.51 11.92
N VAL A 179 -3.76 -10.04 11.55
CA VAL A 179 -4.74 -9.50 12.48
C VAL A 179 -5.96 -10.42 12.51
N GLY A 180 -6.40 -10.80 13.71
CA GLY A 180 -7.54 -11.69 13.89
C GLY A 180 -8.88 -11.04 13.53
N THR A 181 -9.84 -11.85 13.07
CA THR A 181 -11.21 -11.43 12.72
C THR A 181 -11.92 -10.67 13.84
N SER A 182 -11.67 -11.04 15.11
CA SER A 182 -12.26 -10.38 16.28
C SER A 182 -11.81 -8.92 16.42
N VAL A 183 -10.50 -8.66 16.25
CA VAL A 183 -9.92 -7.31 16.31
C VAL A 183 -10.44 -6.48 15.14
N LEU A 184 -10.40 -7.02 13.92
CA LEU A 184 -10.89 -6.31 12.74
C LEU A 184 -12.38 -5.97 12.85
N THR A 185 -13.20 -6.92 13.27
CA THR A 185 -14.64 -6.71 13.46
C THR A 185 -14.92 -5.70 14.58
N ARG A 186 -14.12 -5.67 15.65
CA ARG A 186 -14.26 -4.65 16.70
C ARG A 186 -13.95 -3.26 16.17
N ILE A 187 -12.86 -3.10 15.41
CA ILE A 187 -12.50 -1.82 14.77
C ILE A 187 -13.61 -1.37 13.80
N MET A 188 -14.15 -2.28 13.00
CA MET A 188 -15.28 -2.01 12.12
C MET A 188 -16.49 -1.43 12.87
N LYS A 189 -16.83 -2.01 14.02
CA LYS A 189 -17.97 -1.59 14.83
C LYS A 189 -17.74 -0.19 15.41
N MET A 190 -16.57 0.04 16.01
CA MET A 190 -16.19 1.37 16.53
C MET A 190 -16.28 2.44 15.43
N ALA A 191 -15.76 2.16 14.23
CA ALA A 191 -15.88 3.08 13.09
C ALA A 191 -17.34 3.33 12.67
N THR A 192 -18.19 2.30 12.71
CA THR A 192 -19.62 2.40 12.36
C THR A 192 -20.40 3.20 13.41
N ASP A 193 -20.00 3.10 14.67
CA ASP A 193 -20.63 3.81 15.78
C ASP A 193 -20.24 5.29 15.77
N ASP A 194 -18.96 5.60 15.52
CA ASP A 194 -18.44 6.97 15.39
C ASP A 194 -19.03 7.69 14.17
N HIS A 195 -19.14 6.99 13.03
CA HIS A 195 -19.72 7.54 11.82
C HIS A 195 -20.56 6.50 11.09
N GLN A 196 -21.88 6.67 11.16
CA GLN A 196 -22.80 5.67 10.62
C GLN A 196 -22.75 5.57 9.08
N PRO A 197 -22.91 4.36 8.52
CA PRO A 197 -23.01 4.18 7.08
C PRO A 197 -24.19 4.95 6.48
N PRO A 198 -24.03 5.50 5.25
CA PRO A 198 -25.09 6.20 4.57
C PRO A 198 -26.27 5.29 4.22
N MET A 199 -27.41 5.90 3.96
CA MET A 199 -28.57 5.21 3.41
C MET A 199 -28.46 5.16 1.88
N VAL A 200 -28.65 3.98 1.30
CA VAL A 200 -28.71 3.77 -0.14
C VAL A 200 -30.07 3.17 -0.49
N ARG A 201 -30.77 3.80 -1.44
CA ARG A 201 -32.12 3.38 -1.89
C ARG A 201 -33.10 3.19 -0.71
N GLY A 202 -33.08 4.12 0.24
CA GLY A 202 -33.96 4.13 1.41
C GLY A 202 -33.63 3.12 2.51
N ARG A 203 -32.53 2.36 2.39
CA ARG A 203 -32.07 1.41 3.42
C ARG A 203 -30.65 1.73 3.84
N ARG A 204 -30.34 1.54 5.13
CA ARG A 204 -28.98 1.73 5.63
C ARG A 204 -28.11 0.52 5.27
N VAL A 205 -26.90 0.79 4.77
CA VAL A 205 -25.89 -0.24 4.57
C VAL A 205 -25.54 -0.87 5.93
N LYS A 206 -25.49 -2.20 6.02
CA LYS A 206 -25.19 -2.91 7.27
C LYS A 206 -23.87 -3.66 7.16
N LEU A 207 -22.86 -3.23 7.92
CA LEU A 207 -21.60 -3.96 8.07
C LEU A 207 -21.78 -5.04 9.16
N LYS A 208 -21.43 -6.29 8.88
CA LYS A 208 -21.66 -7.43 9.80
C LYS A 208 -20.40 -7.86 10.51
N TYR A 209 -19.35 -8.17 9.75
CA TYR A 209 -18.05 -8.59 10.27
C TYR A 209 -16.94 -8.30 9.26
N ALA A 210 -15.70 -8.31 9.73
CA ALA A 210 -14.51 -8.11 8.92
C ALA A 210 -13.47 -9.19 9.23
N HIS A 211 -12.80 -9.69 8.19
CA HIS A 211 -11.72 -10.67 8.31
C HIS A 211 -10.54 -10.28 7.41
N ALA A 212 -9.36 -10.87 7.65
CA ALA A 212 -8.19 -10.64 6.81
C ALA A 212 -8.29 -11.47 5.52
N GLY A 213 -8.26 -10.81 4.36
CA GLY A 213 -8.30 -11.45 3.04
C GLY A 213 -6.91 -11.70 2.42
N GLY A 214 -5.85 -11.13 2.99
CA GLY A 214 -4.50 -11.23 2.46
C GLY A 214 -3.51 -10.38 3.24
N TYR A 215 -2.23 -10.62 2.99
CA TYR A 215 -1.12 -9.89 3.59
C TYR A 215 -0.15 -9.44 2.50
N ASN A 216 0.59 -8.37 2.78
CA ASN A 216 1.56 -7.75 1.88
C ASN A 216 0.99 -7.40 0.48
N PRO A 217 0.02 -6.47 0.38
CA PRO A 217 -0.44 -5.55 1.44
C PRO A 217 -1.55 -6.16 2.32
N PRO A 218 -1.83 -5.59 3.52
CA PRO A 218 -2.96 -5.98 4.34
C PRO A 218 -4.28 -5.77 3.58
N ILE A 219 -5.03 -6.85 3.37
CA ILE A 219 -6.37 -6.82 2.77
C ILE A 219 -7.39 -7.12 3.87
N ILE A 220 -8.33 -6.22 4.08
CA ILE A 220 -9.44 -6.39 5.01
C ILE A 220 -10.71 -6.58 4.19
N VAL A 221 -11.38 -7.71 4.38
CA VAL A 221 -12.63 -8.03 3.69
C VAL A 221 -13.78 -7.80 4.67
N ILE A 222 -14.67 -6.87 4.32
CA ILE A 222 -15.84 -6.49 5.12
C ILE A 222 -17.08 -7.09 4.49
N HIS A 223 -17.80 -7.89 5.27
CA HIS A 223 -19.07 -8.48 4.85
C HIS A 223 -20.24 -7.68 5.37
N GLY A 224 -21.30 -7.58 4.57
CA GLY A 224 -22.50 -6.91 4.99
C GLY A 224 -23.63 -6.95 3.97
N ASN A 225 -24.65 -6.13 4.18
CA ASN A 225 -25.74 -5.94 3.23
C ASN A 225 -25.55 -4.60 2.52
N GLN A 226 -25.63 -4.61 1.18
CA GLN A 226 -25.46 -3.42 0.33
C GLN A 226 -24.09 -2.74 0.49
N VAL A 227 -23.05 -3.49 0.87
CA VAL A 227 -21.72 -2.93 1.10
C VAL A 227 -21.04 -2.46 -0.18
N ASN A 228 -21.41 -3.04 -1.32
CA ASN A 228 -20.94 -2.61 -2.63
C ASN A 228 -21.48 -1.24 -3.04
N GLU A 229 -22.57 -0.78 -2.41
CA GLU A 229 -23.19 0.51 -2.68
C GLU A 229 -22.61 1.64 -1.82
N LEU A 230 -21.60 1.36 -0.98
CA LEU A 230 -20.96 2.39 -0.18
C LEU A 230 -20.26 3.43 -1.08
N PRO A 231 -20.42 4.73 -0.81
CA PRO A 231 -19.67 5.77 -1.51
C PRO A 231 -18.18 5.68 -1.17
N ASP A 232 -17.33 6.10 -2.10
CA ASP A 232 -15.88 6.02 -1.93
C ASP A 232 -15.36 6.85 -0.76
N SER A 233 -16.07 7.93 -0.40
CA SER A 233 -15.78 8.70 0.82
C SER A 233 -15.85 7.84 2.09
N TYR A 234 -16.89 7.01 2.22
CA TYR A 234 -17.06 6.11 3.36
C TYR A 234 -16.05 4.95 3.33
N LYS A 235 -15.71 4.45 2.13
CA LYS A 235 -14.63 3.44 1.99
C LYS A 235 -13.28 4.00 2.45
N ARG A 236 -12.95 5.24 2.06
CA ARG A 236 -11.73 5.95 2.52
C ARG A 236 -11.76 6.21 4.02
N TYR A 237 -12.91 6.59 4.57
CA TYR A 237 -13.10 6.73 6.01
C TYR A 237 -12.74 5.44 6.75
N LEU A 238 -13.34 4.31 6.37
CA LEU A 238 -13.04 3.01 6.97
C LEU A 238 -11.56 2.66 6.83
N MET A 239 -10.98 2.83 5.63
CA MET A 239 -9.56 2.57 5.37
C MET A 239 -8.65 3.35 6.31
N ASN A 240 -8.91 4.66 6.47
CA ASN A 240 -8.15 5.52 7.37
C ASN A 240 -8.38 5.15 8.85
N TYR A 241 -9.59 4.74 9.22
CA TYR A 241 -9.91 4.31 10.57
C TYR A 241 -9.15 3.03 10.96
N TYR A 242 -9.14 2.03 10.08
CA TYR A 242 -8.33 0.82 10.27
C TYR A 242 -6.85 1.14 10.33
N ARG A 243 -6.36 2.00 9.43
CA ARG A 243 -4.95 2.40 9.41
C ARG A 243 -4.50 3.01 10.73
N LYS A 244 -5.29 3.94 11.27
CA LYS A 244 -5.01 4.57 12.57
C LYS A 244 -5.12 3.57 13.72
N SER A 245 -6.19 2.76 13.74
CA SER A 245 -6.45 1.80 14.83
C SER A 245 -5.44 0.66 14.91
N LEU A 246 -4.84 0.28 13.77
CA LEU A 246 -3.83 -0.77 13.68
C LEU A 246 -2.40 -0.23 13.67
N GLU A 247 -2.22 1.10 13.77
CA GLU A 247 -0.92 1.77 13.73
C GLU A 247 -0.07 1.37 12.51
N ILE A 248 -0.75 1.18 11.36
CA ILE A 248 -0.11 0.69 10.14
C ILE A 248 0.72 1.81 9.50
N MET A 249 2.03 1.57 9.44
CA MET A 249 3.00 2.47 8.82
C MET A 249 3.65 1.82 7.60
N GLY A 250 3.96 2.63 6.60
CA GLY A 250 4.72 2.24 5.42
C GLY A 250 4.00 1.36 4.41
N THR A 251 2.76 0.91 4.64
CA THR A 251 2.02 0.08 3.69
C THR A 251 0.61 0.61 3.44
N PRO A 252 0.10 0.55 2.19
CA PRO A 252 -1.31 0.79 1.94
C PRO A 252 -2.16 -0.33 2.54
N ILE A 253 -3.38 0.01 2.98
CA ILE A 253 -4.41 -0.96 3.37
C ILE A 253 -5.43 -1.05 2.24
N ARG A 254 -5.84 -2.27 1.89
CA ARG A 254 -6.93 -2.49 0.93
C ARG A 254 -8.16 -2.98 1.67
N ILE A 255 -9.29 -2.32 1.43
CA ILE A 255 -10.58 -2.82 1.89
C ILE A 255 -11.35 -3.38 0.70
N GLN A 256 -11.80 -4.61 0.84
CA GLN A 256 -12.74 -5.25 -0.07
C GLN A 256 -14.07 -5.40 0.62
N PHE A 257 -15.14 -5.29 -0.16
CA PHE A 257 -16.51 -5.42 0.33
C PHE A 257 -17.16 -6.62 -0.31
N GLN A 258 -17.83 -7.42 0.50
CA GLN A 258 -18.59 -8.57 0.02
C GLN A 258 -20.02 -8.50 0.56
N ASN A 259 -20.97 -8.48 -0.36
CA ASN A 259 -22.36 -8.64 0.01
C ASN A 259 -22.56 -10.04 0.60
N SER A 260 -23.33 -10.11 1.66
CA SER A 260 -23.85 -11.40 2.13
C SER A 260 -24.73 -11.97 1.04
N GLU A 261 -24.54 -13.25 0.71
CA GLU A 261 -25.49 -13.95 -0.17
C GLU A 261 -26.89 -13.80 0.40
N ASN A 262 -27.84 -13.44 -0.47
CA ASN A 262 -29.24 -13.41 -0.11
C ASN A 262 -29.84 -14.79 -0.42
N PRO A 263 -30.11 -15.65 0.58
CA PRO A 263 -30.63 -17.01 0.35
C PRO A 263 -32.03 -17.06 -0.30
N PHE A 264 -32.64 -15.90 -0.52
CA PHE A 264 -33.94 -15.71 -1.18
C PHE A 264 -33.84 -15.08 -2.57
N GLU A 265 -32.64 -14.75 -3.06
CA GLU A 265 -32.43 -14.23 -4.41
C GLU A 265 -32.82 -15.29 -5.46
N GLY A 266 -33.67 -14.90 -6.43
CA GLY A 266 -34.25 -15.83 -7.41
C GLY A 266 -35.42 -16.70 -6.89
N LYS A 267 -35.72 -16.70 -5.59
CA LYS A 267 -36.92 -17.37 -5.05
C LYS A 267 -38.11 -16.40 -5.13
N THR A 268 -39.13 -16.75 -5.90
CA THR A 268 -40.42 -16.07 -5.80
C THR A 268 -40.98 -16.30 -4.41
N ASN A 269 -41.22 -15.22 -3.66
CA ASN A 269 -41.96 -15.29 -2.40
C ASN A 269 -43.37 -15.81 -2.74
N LYS A 270 -43.60 -17.13 -2.60
CA LYS A 270 -44.94 -17.69 -2.67
C LYS A 270 -45.75 -17.02 -1.57
N MET A 271 -46.82 -16.33 -1.95
CA MET A 271 -47.73 -15.73 -0.98
C MET A 271 -48.16 -16.84 -0.02
N THR A 272 -48.09 -16.55 1.28
CA THR A 272 -48.68 -17.46 2.27
C THR A 272 -50.19 -17.55 2.01
N LEU A 273 -50.83 -18.67 2.37
CA LEU A 273 -52.29 -18.84 2.24
C LEU A 273 -53.09 -17.68 2.85
N SER A 274 -52.56 -17.07 3.92
CA SER A 274 -53.14 -15.87 4.55
C SER A 274 -53.06 -14.64 3.63
N GLN A 275 -51.89 -14.37 3.03
CA GLN A 275 -51.69 -13.27 2.09
C GLN A 275 -52.51 -13.43 0.81
N GLU A 276 -52.66 -14.67 0.31
CA GLU A 276 -53.55 -14.95 -0.82
C GLU A 276 -55.02 -14.67 -0.50
N ARG A 277 -55.48 -15.09 0.68
CA ARG A 277 -56.85 -14.82 1.16
C ARG A 277 -57.09 -13.31 1.32
N GLN A 278 -56.12 -12.59 1.88
CA GLN A 278 -56.20 -11.13 2.06
C GLN A 278 -56.22 -10.39 0.72
N ARG A 279 -55.38 -10.79 -0.24
CA ARG A 279 -55.36 -10.24 -1.60
C ARG A 279 -56.67 -10.51 -2.34
N LYS A 280 -57.23 -11.72 -2.24
CA LYS A 280 -58.55 -12.07 -2.81
C LYS A 280 -59.67 -11.19 -2.24
N ARG A 281 -59.69 -10.98 -0.91
CA ARG A 281 -60.68 -10.09 -0.24
C ARG A 281 -60.57 -8.63 -0.69
N LEU A 282 -59.35 -8.11 -0.79
CA LEU A 282 -59.10 -6.75 -1.29
C LEU A 282 -59.55 -6.59 -2.76
N MET A 283 -59.21 -7.55 -3.62
CA MET A 283 -59.62 -7.56 -5.02
C MET A 283 -61.14 -7.63 -5.18
N SER A 284 -61.84 -8.42 -4.36
CA SER A 284 -63.31 -8.47 -4.39
C SER A 284 -63.94 -7.16 -3.93
N MET A 285 -63.38 -6.49 -2.91
CA MET A 285 -63.88 -5.19 -2.45
C MET A 285 -63.70 -4.10 -3.52
N VAL A 286 -62.56 -4.09 -4.21
CA VAL A 286 -62.31 -3.13 -5.31
C VAL A 286 -63.24 -3.38 -6.49
N LYS A 287 -63.51 -4.66 -6.83
CA LYS A 287 -64.44 -5.02 -7.91
C LYS A 287 -65.88 -4.62 -7.58
N ASN A 288 -66.29 -4.76 -6.32
CA ASN A 288 -67.63 -4.35 -5.87
C ASN A 288 -67.79 -2.83 -5.74
N ARG A 289 -66.70 -2.07 -5.58
CA ARG A 289 -66.72 -0.59 -5.61
C ARG A 289 -66.76 0.02 -7.02
N ARG A 290 -66.48 -0.79 -8.06
CA ARG A 290 -66.46 -0.36 -9.48
C ARG A 290 -67.72 -0.77 -10.25
N LYS A 291 -68.63 -1.51 -9.62
CA LYS A 291 -70.00 -1.74 -10.08
C LYS A 291 -70.91 -0.76 -9.36
#